data_AF-A0A1D1YFW7-F1
#
_entry.id   AF-A0A1D1YFW7-F1
#
_cell.length_a   1.000
_cell.length_b   1.000
_cell.length_c   1.000
_cell.angle_alpha   90.00
_cell.angle_beta   90.00
_cell.angle_gamma   90.00
#
_symmetry.space_group_name_H-M   'P 1'
#
loop_
_entity.id
_entity.type
_entity.pdbx_description
1 polymer ?
#
loop_
_entity_poly.entity_id
_entity_poly.type
_entity_poly.pdbx_seq_one_letter_code
_entity_poly.pdbx_strand_id
1 'polypeptide(L)'
;MAPTRLRAWLAFAAVAALHLVLSAPEELSTYIVHMDSSAMPSAFAGPRGWYAATLQSAAASTTTSAGDNQLVYVYDTAVHGFSALLSPSHLRKLQGSPGFVSAHRDALVRKPDTTHTPEFLHLDPASGLWPASRLGEDVIIGVVDSGVWPESDSFRDAGMGEVPARWKGACEEGTAFTPAMCNRKLVGARFFNRGLLATFPNATIPVNSPRDPDGHGTHTS
;
A
#
# COMPACT_ATOMS: atom_id res chain seq x y z
N MET A 1 -10.16 84.78 41.33
CA MET A 1 -10.38 84.21 39.98
C MET A 1 -9.23 83.25 39.69
N ALA A 2 -9.49 81.95 39.66
CA ALA A 2 -8.50 80.90 39.37
C ALA A 2 -9.22 79.71 38.70
N PRO A 3 -8.61 79.01 37.73
CA PRO A 3 -9.34 78.09 36.86
C PRO A 3 -9.55 76.70 37.48
N THR A 4 -10.72 76.13 37.20
CA THR A 4 -11.09 74.75 37.52
C THR A 4 -10.27 73.76 36.68
N ARG A 5 -9.60 72.80 37.33
CA ARG A 5 -8.92 71.70 36.63
C ARG A 5 -9.90 70.56 36.35
N LEU A 6 -10.29 70.41 35.09
CA LEU A 6 -11.04 69.25 34.61
C LEU A 6 -10.14 68.00 34.66
N ARG A 7 -10.47 67.01 35.50
CA ARG A 7 -9.77 65.72 35.53
C ARG A 7 -10.37 64.79 34.48
N ALA A 8 -9.71 64.67 33.33
CA ALA A 8 -10.03 63.66 32.33
C ALA A 8 -9.60 62.27 32.84
N TRP A 9 -10.57 61.38 33.07
CA TRP A 9 -10.31 59.97 33.33
C TRP A 9 -10.22 59.22 32.00
N LEU A 10 -9.00 58.95 31.54
CA LEU A 10 -8.77 58.04 30.41
C LEU A 10 -8.89 56.60 30.90
N ALA A 11 -10.05 55.99 30.66
CA ALA A 11 -10.24 54.56 30.88
C ALA A 11 -9.48 53.76 29.80
N PHE A 12 -8.37 53.14 30.19
CA PHE A 12 -7.64 52.19 29.33
C PHE A 12 -8.42 50.87 29.23
N ALA A 13 -9.28 50.76 28.21
CA ALA A 13 -9.91 49.50 27.83
C ALA A 13 -8.90 48.64 27.03
N ALA A 14 -8.16 47.77 27.73
CA ALA A 14 -7.31 46.78 27.09
C ALA A 14 -8.17 45.69 26.43
N VAL A 15 -8.42 45.82 25.12
CA VAL A 15 -9.09 44.78 24.34
C VAL A 15 -8.13 43.61 24.14
N ALA A 16 -8.31 42.56 24.93
CA ALA A 16 -7.60 41.30 24.72
C ALA A 16 -8.15 40.61 23.45
N ALA A 17 -7.50 40.83 22.31
CA ALA A 17 -7.80 40.13 21.08
C ALA A 17 -7.41 38.66 21.22
N LEU A 18 -8.40 37.81 21.53
CA LEU A 18 -8.25 36.36 21.51
C LEU A 18 -8.07 35.92 20.05
N HIS A 19 -6.82 35.85 19.59
CA HIS A 19 -6.48 35.32 18.28
C HIS A 19 -6.82 33.83 18.21
N LEU A 20 -8.04 33.53 17.77
CA LEU A 20 -8.44 32.19 17.37
C LEU A 20 -7.69 31.86 16.07
N VAL A 21 -6.48 31.33 16.19
CA VAL A 21 -5.69 30.85 15.06
C VAL A 21 -6.40 29.61 14.53
N LEU A 22 -7.23 29.82 13.50
CA LEU A 22 -7.88 28.73 12.79
C LEU A 22 -6.81 28.03 11.94
N SER A 23 -6.18 27.02 12.52
CA SER A 23 -5.21 26.17 11.82
C SER A 23 -5.89 25.52 10.62
N ALA A 24 -5.31 25.72 9.43
CA ALA A 24 -5.79 25.08 8.21
C ALA A 24 -5.84 23.54 8.39
N PRO A 25 -6.81 22.85 7.76
CA PRO A 25 -6.89 21.39 7.84
C PRO A 25 -5.58 20.79 7.32
N GLU A 26 -4.95 19.93 8.12
CA GLU A 26 -3.73 19.25 7.71
C GLU A 26 -4.03 18.27 6.57
N GLU A 27 -3.27 18.36 5.49
CA GLU A 27 -3.38 17.45 4.34
C GLU A 27 -3.03 16.01 4.74
N LEU A 28 -3.89 15.06 4.37
CA LEU A 28 -3.63 13.63 4.53
C LEU A 28 -2.75 13.13 3.40
N SER A 29 -1.88 12.18 3.69
CA SER A 29 -1.09 11.50 2.67
C SER A 29 -0.82 10.06 3.07
N THR A 30 -0.65 9.18 2.09
CA THR A 30 -0.32 7.77 2.34
C THR A 30 1.14 7.68 2.81
N TYR A 31 1.37 7.00 3.93
CA TYR A 31 2.71 6.67 4.44
C TYR A 31 2.82 5.15 4.61
N ILE A 32 4.01 4.62 4.34
CA ILE A 32 4.44 3.27 4.68
C ILE A 32 5.18 3.38 6.02
N VAL A 33 4.67 2.71 7.04
CA VAL A 33 5.18 2.71 8.42
C VAL A 33 5.77 1.34 8.72
N HIS A 34 7.03 1.32 9.15
CA HIS A 34 7.73 0.11 9.59
C HIS A 34 7.64 -0.02 11.11
N MET A 35 7.31 -1.23 11.56
CA MET A 35 7.12 -1.55 12.97
C MET A 35 8.00 -2.74 13.38
N ASP A 36 8.59 -2.69 14.56
CA ASP A 36 9.27 -3.82 15.19
C ASP A 36 8.24 -4.82 15.70
N SER A 37 8.12 -5.98 15.05
CA SER A 37 7.15 -7.01 15.42
C SER A 37 7.39 -7.61 16.81
N SER A 38 8.61 -7.51 17.37
CA SER A 38 8.93 -7.97 18.71
C SER A 38 8.34 -7.08 19.82
N ALA A 39 8.01 -5.82 19.49
CA ALA A 39 7.36 -4.88 20.40
C ALA A 39 5.83 -5.05 20.48
N MET A 40 5.24 -5.98 19.72
CA MET A 40 3.79 -6.22 19.73
C MET A 40 3.33 -6.73 21.12
N PRO A 41 2.40 -6.02 21.80
CA PRO A 41 1.88 -6.49 23.08
C PRO A 41 1.12 -7.82 22.93
N SER A 42 1.36 -8.77 23.83
CA SER A 42 0.73 -10.10 23.84
C SER A 42 -0.80 -10.10 24.01
N ALA A 43 -1.40 -8.95 24.32
CA ALA A 43 -2.84 -8.75 24.33
C ALA A 43 -3.47 -8.72 22.91
N PHE A 44 -2.67 -8.52 21.85
CA PHE A 44 -3.16 -8.54 20.48
C PHE A 44 -3.01 -9.93 19.85
N ALA A 45 -4.08 -10.42 19.23
CA ALA A 45 -4.08 -11.70 18.49
C ALA A 45 -3.23 -11.67 17.19
N GLY A 46 -2.80 -10.49 16.74
CA GLY A 46 -1.91 -10.34 15.58
C GLY A 46 -1.71 -8.89 15.13
N PRO A 47 -0.82 -8.65 14.15
CA PRO A 47 -0.33 -7.31 13.80
C PRO A 47 -1.44 -6.33 13.40
N ARG A 48 -2.46 -6.78 12.65
CA ARG A 48 -3.57 -5.91 12.21
C ARG A 48 -4.26 -5.19 13.38
N GLY A 49 -4.57 -5.91 14.46
CA GLY A 49 -5.25 -5.33 15.62
C GLY A 49 -4.38 -4.33 16.37
N TRP A 50 -3.08 -4.66 16.52
CA TRP A 50 -2.11 -3.77 17.14
C TRP A 50 -1.90 -2.48 16.33
N TYR A 51 -1.71 -2.59 15.01
CA TYR A 51 -1.50 -1.45 14.12
C TYR A 51 -2.74 -0.55 14.05
N ALA A 52 -3.95 -1.11 13.96
CA ALA A 52 -5.20 -0.34 13.98
C ALA A 52 -5.37 0.43 15.30
N ALA A 53 -5.10 -0.20 16.45
CA ALA A 53 -5.16 0.46 17.75
C ALA A 53 -4.09 1.57 17.92
N THR A 54 -2.87 1.32 17.43
CA THR A 54 -1.76 2.29 17.43
C THR A 54 -2.11 3.52 16.57
N LEU A 55 -2.65 3.30 15.38
CA LEU A 55 -3.13 4.34 14.48
C LEU A 55 -4.29 5.15 15.09
N GLN A 56 -5.26 4.47 15.71
CA GLN A 56 -6.38 5.13 16.39
C GLN A 56 -5.91 5.97 17.59
N SER A 57 -4.91 5.52 18.34
CA SER A 57 -4.30 6.28 19.44
C SER A 57 -3.62 7.57 18.94
N ALA A 58 -2.93 7.52 17.79
CA ALA A 58 -2.39 8.72 17.15
C ALA A 58 -3.51 9.67 16.65
N ALA A 59 -4.61 9.12 16.15
CA ALA A 59 -5.76 9.88 15.63
C ALA A 59 -6.68 10.49 16.69
N ALA A 60 -6.50 10.21 17.99
CA ALA A 60 -7.42 10.54 19.10
C ALA A 60 -7.61 12.04 19.43
N SER A 61 -7.36 12.95 18.47
CA SER A 61 -7.80 14.35 18.51
C SER A 61 -8.99 14.65 17.58
N THR A 62 -9.46 13.69 16.79
CA THR A 62 -10.67 13.82 15.96
C THR A 62 -11.75 12.82 16.39
N THR A 63 -13.00 13.30 16.52
CA THR A 63 -14.14 12.59 17.12
C THR A 63 -14.86 11.62 16.17
N THR A 64 -14.14 11.04 15.21
CA THR A 64 -14.69 10.05 14.26
C THR A 64 -13.88 8.76 14.28
N SER A 65 -14.54 7.66 13.92
CA SER A 65 -14.03 6.28 13.88
C SER A 65 -12.99 6.04 12.75
N ALA A 66 -12.04 6.95 12.61
CA ALA A 66 -11.13 7.05 11.47
C ALA A 66 -10.02 5.99 11.44
N GLY A 67 -9.73 5.30 12.55
CA GLY A 67 -8.61 4.35 12.66
C GLY A 67 -8.63 3.24 11.61
N ASP A 68 -9.75 2.54 11.43
CA ASP A 68 -9.88 1.49 10.40
C ASP A 68 -9.98 2.08 8.98
N ASN A 69 -10.63 3.25 8.81
CA ASN A 69 -10.74 3.93 7.50
C ASN A 69 -9.41 4.52 7.01
N GLN A 70 -8.42 4.71 7.89
CA GLN A 70 -7.09 5.21 7.54
C GLN A 70 -6.09 4.08 7.25
N LEU A 71 -6.38 2.83 7.61
CA LEU A 71 -5.47 1.69 7.43
C LEU A 71 -5.61 1.06 6.03
N VAL A 72 -4.59 1.20 5.19
CA VAL A 72 -4.61 0.81 3.77
C VAL A 72 -4.19 -0.65 3.58
N TYR A 73 -2.98 -1.01 4.05
CA TYR A 73 -2.46 -2.39 4.08
C TYR A 73 -1.76 -2.69 5.40
N VAL A 74 -1.65 -3.98 5.72
CA VAL A 74 -0.83 -4.52 6.81
C VAL A 74 0.22 -5.43 6.18
N TYR A 75 1.45 -5.33 6.66
CA TYR A 75 2.59 -6.14 6.25
C TYR A 75 3.07 -6.94 7.47
N ASP A 76 3.13 -8.26 7.33
CA ASP A 76 3.47 -9.20 8.41
C ASP A 76 4.47 -10.30 8.01
N THR A 77 4.83 -10.39 6.73
CA THR A 77 5.57 -11.53 6.16
C THR A 77 7.01 -11.15 5.78
N ALA A 78 7.22 -10.35 4.73
CA ALA A 78 8.55 -9.94 4.27
C ALA A 78 9.08 -8.67 4.98
N VAL A 79 8.16 -7.81 5.40
CA VAL A 79 8.40 -6.64 6.25
C VAL A 79 7.26 -6.53 7.26
N HIS A 80 7.54 -5.96 8.42
CA HIS A 80 6.53 -5.73 9.47
C HIS A 80 6.14 -4.25 9.51
N GLY A 81 4.83 -3.98 9.49
CA GLY A 81 4.30 -2.62 9.50
C GLY A 81 2.96 -2.49 8.79
N PHE A 82 2.63 -1.28 8.37
CA PHE A 82 1.38 -0.97 7.69
C PHE A 82 1.50 0.26 6.81
N SER A 83 0.58 0.44 5.86
CA SER A 83 0.38 1.73 5.20
C SER A 83 -0.90 2.39 5.67
N ALA A 84 -0.86 3.71 5.85
CA ALA A 84 -2.01 4.48 6.33
C ALA A 84 -2.05 5.91 5.79
N LEU A 85 -3.25 6.49 5.74
CA LEU A 85 -3.47 7.92 5.51
C LEU A 85 -3.21 8.71 6.80
N LEU A 86 -2.11 9.45 6.82
CA LEU A 86 -1.67 10.24 7.98
C LEU A 86 -1.59 11.73 7.64
N SER A 87 -1.98 12.56 8.61
CA SER A 87 -1.60 13.97 8.65
C SER A 87 -0.21 14.13 9.28
N PRO A 88 0.49 15.27 9.11
CA PRO A 88 1.74 15.55 9.81
C PRO A 88 1.63 15.48 11.34
N SER A 89 0.50 15.82 11.95
CA SER A 89 0.29 15.65 13.41
C SER A 89 0.07 14.19 13.82
N HIS A 90 -0.65 13.39 13.03
CA HIS A 90 -0.81 11.96 13.29
C HIS A 90 0.54 11.23 13.18
N LEU A 91 1.33 11.53 12.15
CA LEU A 91 2.66 10.96 11.97
C LEU A 91 3.60 11.30 13.14
N ARG A 92 3.61 12.56 13.61
CA ARG A 92 4.42 12.98 14.77
C ARG A 92 4.06 12.24 16.06
N LYS A 93 2.78 11.95 16.28
CA LYS A 93 2.35 11.11 17.43
C LYS A 93 2.76 9.65 17.23
N LEU A 94 2.62 9.12 16.01
CA LEU A 94 2.95 7.75 15.67
C LEU A 94 4.46 7.45 15.83
N GLN A 95 5.33 8.42 15.54
CA GLN A 95 6.78 8.36 15.79
C GLN A 95 7.14 8.11 17.27
N GLY A 96 6.26 8.47 18.21
CA GLY A 96 6.42 8.20 19.64
C GLY A 96 5.75 6.91 20.12
N SER A 97 5.16 6.10 19.22
CA SER A 97 4.45 4.88 19.58
C SER A 97 5.39 3.69 19.81
N PRO A 98 5.08 2.77 20.74
CA PRO A 98 5.87 1.55 20.94
C PRO A 98 6.02 0.75 19.64
N GLY A 99 7.25 0.33 19.34
CA GLY A 99 7.56 -0.45 18.14
C GLY A 99 7.68 0.35 16.85
N PHE A 100 7.50 1.68 16.83
CA PHE A 100 7.78 2.48 15.63
C PHE A 100 9.27 2.42 15.25
N VAL A 101 9.56 2.10 13.98
CA VAL A 101 10.94 2.06 13.46
C VAL A 101 11.20 3.22 12.50
N SER A 102 10.37 3.35 11.46
CA SER A 102 10.48 4.43 10.48
C SER A 102 9.17 4.63 9.73
N ALA A 103 9.03 5.75 9.02
CA ALA A 103 7.93 5.97 8.10
C ALA A 103 8.36 6.81 6.91
N HIS A 104 7.92 6.41 5.72
CA HIS A 104 8.21 7.09 4.47
C HIS A 104 6.90 7.39 3.73
N ARG A 105 6.84 8.53 3.06
CA ARG A 105 5.67 8.89 2.23
C ARG A 105 5.61 7.97 1.03
N ASP A 106 4.42 7.45 0.71
CA ASP A 106 4.19 6.64 -0.47
C ASP A 106 4.41 7.46 -1.76
N ALA A 107 4.90 6.81 -2.81
CA ALA A 107 5.37 7.49 -4.01
C ALA A 107 4.97 6.72 -5.28
N LEU A 108 4.41 7.44 -6.26
CA LEU A 108 4.02 6.86 -7.53
C LEU A 108 5.26 6.48 -8.36
N VAL A 109 5.49 5.18 -8.54
CA VAL A 109 6.37 4.65 -9.59
C VAL A 109 5.67 4.89 -10.93
N ARG A 110 6.32 5.59 -11.86
CA ARG A 110 5.67 6.15 -13.06
C ARG A 110 5.95 5.44 -14.37
N LYS A 111 6.90 4.51 -14.41
CA LYS A 111 7.31 3.80 -15.62
C LYS A 111 7.74 2.37 -15.30
N PRO A 112 7.14 1.36 -15.94
CA PRO A 112 7.77 0.08 -16.16
C PRO A 112 8.99 0.24 -17.10
N ASP A 113 10.04 -0.56 -16.88
CA ASP A 113 11.25 -0.60 -17.72
C ASP A 113 11.51 -2.06 -18.15
N THR A 114 11.73 -2.31 -19.44
CA THR A 114 12.04 -3.66 -19.99
C THR A 114 13.13 -3.65 -21.06
N THR A 115 13.84 -4.77 -21.20
CA THR A 115 14.83 -5.03 -22.26
C THR A 115 14.69 -6.45 -22.84
N HIS A 116 15.33 -6.70 -24.00
CA HIS A 116 15.26 -7.90 -24.84
C HIS A 116 16.62 -8.66 -24.84
N THR A 117 16.77 -9.96 -25.14
CA THR A 117 15.85 -11.11 -25.41
C THR A 117 16.60 -12.43 -25.08
N PRO A 118 15.92 -13.57 -24.86
CA PRO A 118 16.59 -14.80 -24.36
C PRO A 118 17.48 -15.54 -25.38
N GLU A 119 17.40 -15.22 -26.68
CA GLU A 119 18.24 -15.84 -27.72
C GLU A 119 19.75 -15.61 -27.50
N PHE A 120 20.12 -14.55 -26.77
CA PHE A 120 21.49 -14.27 -26.36
C PHE A 120 22.08 -15.33 -25.39
N LEU A 121 21.25 -16.18 -24.78
CA LEU A 121 21.65 -17.08 -23.69
C LEU A 121 21.87 -18.54 -24.10
N HIS A 122 21.83 -18.86 -25.41
CA HIS A 122 22.10 -20.21 -25.95
C HIS A 122 21.33 -21.36 -25.25
N LEU A 123 20.05 -21.14 -24.94
CA LEU A 123 19.19 -22.17 -24.34
C LEU A 123 18.74 -23.18 -25.40
N ASP A 124 18.86 -24.48 -25.10
CA ASP A 124 18.66 -25.59 -26.04
C ASP A 124 17.78 -26.70 -25.39
N PRO A 125 16.80 -27.30 -26.11
CA PRO A 125 15.99 -28.39 -25.57
C PRO A 125 16.75 -29.70 -25.30
N ALA A 126 17.83 -29.97 -26.03
CA ALA A 126 18.55 -31.24 -25.95
C ALA A 126 19.67 -31.25 -24.89
N SER A 127 20.17 -30.08 -24.49
CA SER A 127 21.36 -29.93 -23.66
C SER A 127 21.38 -28.63 -22.85
N GLY A 128 22.28 -28.54 -21.87
CA GLY A 128 22.45 -27.33 -21.05
C GLY A 128 21.37 -27.15 -19.98
N LEU A 129 20.99 -25.89 -19.72
CA LEU A 129 20.20 -25.53 -18.54
C LEU A 129 18.77 -26.09 -18.56
N TRP A 130 18.11 -26.10 -19.72
CA TRP A 130 16.72 -26.54 -19.88
C TRP A 130 16.46 -27.98 -19.43
N PRO A 131 17.18 -29.01 -19.92
CA PRO A 131 17.02 -30.36 -19.39
C PRO A 131 17.51 -30.49 -17.94
N ALA A 132 18.56 -29.76 -17.54
CA ALA A 132 19.08 -29.80 -16.18
C ALA A 132 18.12 -29.23 -15.11
N SER A 133 17.34 -28.19 -15.46
CA SER A 133 16.32 -27.58 -14.60
C SER A 133 14.91 -28.14 -14.81
N ARG A 134 14.74 -29.13 -15.70
CA ARG A 134 13.42 -29.61 -16.16
C ARG A 134 12.51 -28.46 -16.62
N LEU A 135 13.06 -27.53 -17.41
CA LEU A 135 12.38 -26.33 -17.88
C LEU A 135 11.89 -25.38 -16.76
N GLY A 136 12.37 -25.55 -15.53
CA GLY A 136 11.88 -24.80 -14.36
C GLY A 136 10.64 -25.41 -13.68
N GLU A 137 10.38 -26.71 -13.85
CA GLU A 137 9.37 -27.46 -13.09
C GLU A 137 9.52 -27.22 -11.56
N ASP A 138 8.40 -27.10 -10.85
CA ASP A 138 8.33 -26.71 -9.41
C ASP A 138 9.01 -25.37 -9.07
N VAL A 139 9.35 -24.51 -10.04
CA VAL A 139 9.71 -23.11 -9.78
C VAL A 139 8.49 -22.22 -10.01
N ILE A 140 8.22 -21.31 -9.07
CA ILE A 140 7.16 -20.31 -9.19
C ILE A 140 7.83 -18.94 -9.25
N ILE A 141 7.60 -18.21 -10.35
CA ILE A 141 8.10 -16.87 -10.59
C ILE A 141 6.96 -15.89 -10.28
N GLY A 142 7.21 -14.93 -9.38
CA GLY A 142 6.28 -13.84 -9.11
C GLY A 142 6.68 -12.62 -9.93
N VAL A 143 5.77 -12.15 -10.78
CA VAL A 143 5.93 -10.93 -11.59
C VAL A 143 5.07 -9.82 -10.97
N VAL A 144 5.63 -8.62 -10.82
CA VAL A 144 4.94 -7.44 -10.26
C VAL A 144 4.87 -6.37 -11.34
N ASP A 145 3.72 -6.27 -12.00
CA ASP A 145 3.55 -5.52 -13.25
C ASP A 145 2.09 -5.04 -13.43
N SER A 146 1.70 -4.60 -14.63
CA SER A 146 0.37 -4.07 -14.99
C SER A 146 -0.78 -5.08 -14.91
N GLY A 147 -0.48 -6.38 -14.82
CA GLY A 147 -1.43 -7.48 -14.75
C GLY A 147 -1.02 -8.63 -15.65
N VAL A 148 -1.97 -9.50 -16.00
CA VAL A 148 -1.79 -10.55 -17.01
C VAL A 148 -3.02 -10.69 -17.92
N TRP A 149 -2.83 -11.03 -19.19
CA TRP A 149 -3.91 -11.46 -20.09
C TRP A 149 -4.01 -13.00 -20.14
N PRO A 150 -4.86 -13.63 -19.30
CA PRO A 150 -4.84 -15.08 -19.06
C PRO A 150 -5.21 -15.92 -20.29
N GLU A 151 -5.90 -15.36 -21.28
CA GLU A 151 -6.25 -16.04 -22.53
C GLU A 151 -5.10 -16.12 -23.56
N SER A 152 -3.92 -15.55 -23.27
CA SER A 152 -2.76 -15.67 -24.15
C SER A 152 -2.28 -17.12 -24.27
N ASP A 153 -1.88 -17.56 -25.47
CA ASP A 153 -1.36 -18.92 -25.69
C ASP A 153 -0.14 -19.23 -24.79
N SER A 154 0.65 -18.21 -24.41
CA SER A 154 1.79 -18.32 -23.47
C SER A 154 1.41 -18.84 -22.07
N PHE A 155 0.14 -18.69 -21.66
CA PHE A 155 -0.36 -19.13 -20.35
C PHE A 155 -1.19 -20.41 -20.40
N ARG A 156 -1.20 -21.12 -21.54
CA ARG A 156 -1.84 -22.44 -21.64
C ARG A 156 -1.06 -23.48 -20.85
N ASP A 157 -1.79 -24.38 -20.20
CA ASP A 157 -1.23 -25.33 -19.23
C ASP A 157 -1.04 -26.76 -19.79
N ALA A 158 -1.09 -26.91 -21.11
CA ALA A 158 -0.85 -28.18 -21.78
C ALA A 158 0.58 -28.66 -21.50
N GLY A 159 0.71 -29.87 -20.93
CA GLY A 159 2.00 -30.42 -20.49
C GLY A 159 2.45 -29.99 -19.10
N MET A 160 1.75 -29.08 -18.43
CA MET A 160 2.04 -28.72 -17.03
C MET A 160 1.52 -29.79 -16.06
N GLY A 161 2.39 -30.19 -15.12
CA GLY A 161 2.01 -31.00 -13.95
C GLY A 161 1.13 -30.25 -12.96
N GLU A 162 0.82 -30.87 -11.82
CA GLU A 162 -0.01 -30.25 -10.77
C GLU A 162 0.65 -29.00 -10.17
N VAL A 163 -0.16 -28.05 -9.71
CA VAL A 163 0.32 -26.86 -9.00
C VAL A 163 1.04 -27.31 -7.71
N PRO A 164 2.29 -26.87 -7.45
CA PRO A 164 3.05 -27.33 -6.30
C PRO A 164 2.30 -27.13 -4.98
N ALA A 165 2.18 -28.18 -4.15
CA ALA A 165 1.44 -28.14 -2.88
C ALA A 165 1.98 -27.11 -1.86
N ARG A 166 3.17 -26.56 -2.09
CA ARG A 166 3.76 -25.45 -1.32
C ARG A 166 3.17 -24.08 -1.69
N TRP A 167 2.47 -23.96 -2.82
CA TRP A 167 1.80 -22.74 -3.26
C TRP A 167 0.59 -22.43 -2.37
N LYS A 168 0.52 -21.19 -1.89
CA LYS A 168 -0.55 -20.68 -1.03
C LYS A 168 -1.09 -19.32 -1.49
N GLY A 169 -0.80 -18.95 -2.73
CA GLY A 169 -1.36 -17.74 -3.33
C GLY A 169 -2.81 -17.94 -3.73
N ALA A 170 -3.38 -16.89 -4.34
CA ALA A 170 -4.78 -16.84 -4.73
C ALA A 170 -4.92 -16.28 -6.14
N CYS A 171 -6.09 -16.49 -6.72
CA CYS A 171 -6.54 -15.83 -7.93
C CYS A 171 -7.74 -14.96 -7.58
N GLU A 172 -7.49 -13.65 -7.47
CA GLU A 172 -8.46 -12.66 -7.03
C GLU A 172 -9.45 -12.34 -8.16
N GLU A 173 -10.73 -12.35 -7.83
CA GLU A 173 -11.80 -11.92 -8.75
C GLU A 173 -11.80 -10.40 -8.92
N GLY A 174 -12.23 -9.92 -10.09
CA GLY A 174 -12.46 -8.51 -10.35
C GLY A 174 -13.03 -8.25 -11.75
N THR A 175 -12.97 -7.00 -12.21
CA THR A 175 -13.41 -6.63 -13.57
C THR A 175 -12.81 -7.56 -14.64
N ALA A 176 -13.68 -8.30 -15.33
CA ALA A 176 -13.32 -9.25 -16.39
C ALA A 176 -12.26 -10.30 -16.00
N PHE A 177 -12.13 -10.63 -14.71
CA PHE A 177 -11.22 -11.66 -14.23
C PHE A 177 -11.92 -12.53 -13.18
N THR A 178 -11.98 -13.85 -13.41
CA THR A 178 -12.54 -14.81 -12.44
C THR A 178 -11.44 -15.75 -11.93
N PRO A 179 -11.58 -16.36 -10.74
CA PRO A 179 -10.59 -17.30 -10.22
C PRO A 179 -10.33 -18.51 -11.16
N ALA A 180 -11.31 -18.85 -12.01
CA ALA A 180 -11.22 -19.91 -13.02
C ALA A 180 -10.34 -19.56 -14.24
N MET A 181 -9.85 -18.32 -14.36
CA MET A 181 -8.86 -17.93 -15.37
C MET A 181 -7.43 -18.34 -14.99
N CYS A 182 -7.20 -18.71 -13.73
CA CYS A 182 -5.97 -19.39 -13.32
C CYS A 182 -6.01 -20.88 -13.66
N ASN A 183 -4.84 -21.45 -13.92
CA ASN A 183 -4.66 -22.83 -14.38
C ASN A 183 -3.31 -23.39 -13.87
N ARG A 184 -2.80 -24.51 -14.42
CA ARG A 184 -1.52 -25.10 -13.95
C ARG A 184 -0.27 -24.33 -14.41
N LYS A 185 -0.40 -23.30 -15.26
CA LYS A 185 0.66 -22.38 -15.71
C LYS A 185 0.56 -21.02 -15.02
N LEU A 186 -0.59 -20.34 -15.12
CA LEU A 186 -0.92 -19.15 -14.33
C LEU A 186 -1.56 -19.59 -13.01
N VAL A 187 -0.71 -19.91 -12.02
CA VAL A 187 -1.15 -20.48 -10.73
C VAL A 187 -1.67 -19.45 -9.72
N GLY A 188 -1.53 -18.16 -10.03
CA GLY A 188 -1.79 -17.03 -9.12
C GLY A 188 -1.98 -15.72 -9.86
N ALA A 189 -2.93 -14.90 -9.40
CA ALA A 189 -3.20 -13.59 -9.97
C ALA A 189 -3.80 -12.67 -8.89
N ARG A 190 -3.14 -11.56 -8.59
CA ARG A 190 -3.52 -10.62 -7.53
C ARG A 190 -3.29 -9.17 -7.96
N PHE A 191 -4.00 -8.22 -7.34
CA PHE A 191 -3.85 -6.80 -7.66
C PHE A 191 -3.86 -5.91 -6.41
N PHE A 192 -3.11 -4.80 -6.44
CA PHE A 192 -2.82 -3.98 -5.26
C PHE A 192 -3.04 -2.49 -5.54
N ASN A 193 -4.29 -2.02 -5.41
CA ASN A 193 -4.67 -0.65 -5.74
C ASN A 193 -5.16 0.22 -4.57
N ARG A 194 -5.20 -0.29 -3.33
CA ARG A 194 -5.72 0.49 -2.18
C ARG A 194 -4.87 1.72 -1.86
N GLY A 195 -3.57 1.69 -2.15
CA GLY A 195 -2.69 2.86 -2.04
C GLY A 195 -3.02 3.96 -3.06
N LEU A 196 -3.38 3.57 -4.28
CA LEU A 196 -3.88 4.48 -5.31
C LEU A 196 -5.22 5.10 -4.88
N LEU A 197 -6.16 4.29 -4.41
CA LEU A 197 -7.48 4.76 -3.93
C LEU A 197 -7.39 5.59 -2.64
N ALA A 198 -6.44 5.30 -1.75
CA ALA A 198 -6.18 6.14 -0.59
C ALA A 198 -5.66 7.53 -0.98
N THR A 199 -4.77 7.58 -1.98
CA THR A 199 -4.17 8.83 -2.48
C THR A 199 -5.15 9.61 -3.37
N PHE A 200 -5.99 8.92 -4.14
CA PHE A 200 -7.00 9.49 -5.04
C PHE A 200 -8.37 8.81 -4.82
N PRO A 201 -9.14 9.20 -3.79
CA PRO A 201 -10.42 8.54 -3.45
C PRO A 201 -11.48 8.56 -4.56
N ASN A 202 -11.39 9.51 -5.49
CA ASN A 202 -12.29 9.66 -6.62
C ASN A 202 -11.73 9.05 -7.93
N ALA A 203 -10.64 8.28 -7.88
CA ALA A 203 -10.07 7.64 -9.06
C ALA A 203 -10.93 6.45 -9.52
N THR A 204 -11.47 6.55 -10.74
CA THR A 204 -12.08 5.41 -11.42
C THR A 204 -10.97 4.49 -11.95
N ILE A 205 -11.01 3.21 -11.57
CA ILE A 205 -10.11 2.17 -12.08
C ILE A 205 -10.92 1.31 -13.07
N PRO A 206 -10.73 1.45 -14.40
CA PRO A 206 -11.56 0.76 -15.39
C PRO A 206 -11.44 -0.77 -15.31
N VAL A 207 -10.23 -1.28 -15.07
CA VAL A 207 -9.94 -2.70 -14.87
C VAL A 207 -9.47 -2.89 -13.43
N ASN A 208 -10.42 -3.19 -12.54
CA ASN A 208 -10.20 -3.37 -11.11
C ASN A 208 -10.04 -4.88 -10.82
N SER A 209 -8.95 -5.47 -11.31
CA SER A 209 -8.65 -6.91 -11.26
C SER A 209 -7.18 -7.20 -11.57
N PRO A 210 -6.74 -8.47 -11.56
CA PRO A 210 -5.42 -8.87 -12.08
C PRO A 210 -5.28 -8.80 -13.61
N ARG A 211 -6.34 -8.48 -14.36
CA ARG A 211 -6.28 -8.43 -15.84
C ARG A 211 -5.43 -7.25 -16.29
N ASP A 212 -4.50 -7.52 -17.20
CA ASP A 212 -3.68 -6.50 -17.85
C ASP A 212 -4.53 -5.61 -18.79
N PRO A 213 -4.57 -4.28 -18.58
CA PRO A 213 -5.19 -3.34 -19.52
C PRO A 213 -4.19 -2.70 -20.50
N ASP A 214 -2.88 -2.90 -20.29
CA ASP A 214 -1.79 -2.17 -20.95
C ASP A 214 -1.02 -3.08 -21.93
N GLY A 215 -0.69 -4.30 -21.48
CA GLY A 215 0.04 -5.32 -22.23
C GLY A 215 1.46 -5.55 -21.73
N HIS A 216 2.04 -4.63 -20.94
CA HIS A 216 3.39 -4.77 -20.41
C HIS A 216 3.58 -6.02 -19.55
N GLY A 217 2.73 -6.23 -18.53
CA GLY A 217 2.80 -7.40 -17.64
C GLY A 217 2.55 -8.73 -18.37
N THR A 218 1.74 -8.71 -19.42
CA THR A 218 1.54 -9.85 -20.34
C THR A 218 2.78 -10.14 -21.19
N HIS A 219 3.57 -9.12 -21.54
CA HIS A 219 4.79 -9.26 -22.33
C HIS A 219 6.01 -9.66 -21.48
N THR A 220 6.04 -9.34 -20.19
CA THR A 220 7.14 -9.70 -19.27
C THR A 220 7.03 -11.07 -18.62
N SER A 221 5.88 -11.74 -18.73
CA SER A 221 5.53 -12.99 -18.01
C SER A 221 5.60 -14.25 -18.88
#